data_AF-C6H904-F1
#
_entry.id   AF-C6H904-F1
#
_cell.length_a   1.000
_cell.length_b   1.000
_cell.length_c   1.000
_cell.angle_alpha   90.00
_cell.angle_beta   90.00
_cell.angle_gamma   90.00
#
_symmetry.space_group_name_H-M   'P 1'
#
loop_
_entity.id
_entity.type
_entity.pdbx_description
1 polymer ?
#
loop_
_entity_poly.entity_id
_entity_poly.type
_entity_poly.pdbx_seq_one_letter_code
_entity_poly.pdbx_strand_id
1 'polypeptide(L)'
;MGHSNIISSHLEDMAPRKEKNDKNSKDKGEDGATMILEYLRDRYYCQFAQQSKQRWGYCFQPEKCTYICVHIGQIAYTVKALKEMHERKEVQGRIAGKQIVYHALQDVPSDSTSAQLAALHCELTDLRAQIASTKQYEKSLRAELATLSAHVPTGKLREMVSRLEMEREEVLSRLSPLRNGRVATRVVSAVEQDTVNGEWRVWKGRVVVRKRICKDMWEKCSEALPEGFQRTEELWETLGLDGML
;
A
#
# COMPACT_ATOMS: atom_id res chain seq x y z
N MET A 1 17.08 45.98 0.94
CA MET A 1 15.71 46.51 0.80
C MET A 1 15.52 46.89 -0.67
N GLY A 2 14.46 46.38 -1.31
CA GLY A 2 13.97 46.73 -2.67
C GLY A 2 14.86 46.23 -3.81
N HIS A 3 14.57 45.22 -4.64
CA HIS A 3 13.34 44.81 -5.34
C HIS A 3 12.65 45.91 -6.16
N SER A 4 12.74 45.79 -7.49
CA SER A 4 11.68 46.03 -8.51
C SER A 4 12.25 45.67 -9.89
N ASN A 5 12.22 44.40 -10.29
CA ASN A 5 11.29 43.76 -11.24
C ASN A 5 10.28 44.60 -12.06
N ILE A 6 9.93 43.98 -13.22
CA ILE A 6 8.86 44.22 -14.22
C ILE A 6 9.46 44.88 -15.49
N ILE A 7 9.48 44.33 -16.73
CA ILE A 7 8.48 43.67 -17.61
C ILE A 7 9.26 42.74 -18.59
N SER A 8 9.04 41.41 -18.68
CA SER A 8 8.06 40.61 -19.46
C SER A 8 8.14 40.62 -21.00
N SER A 9 8.21 39.38 -21.53
CA SER A 9 7.77 38.87 -22.86
C SER A 9 8.65 39.09 -24.11
N HIS A 10 9.26 38.02 -24.62
CA HIS A 10 8.73 37.27 -25.78
C HIS A 10 9.60 36.01 -26.01
N LEU A 11 9.04 34.83 -25.74
CA LEU A 11 9.54 33.55 -26.24
C LEU A 11 8.84 33.31 -27.58
N GLU A 12 9.60 33.24 -28.67
CA GLU A 12 9.19 32.57 -29.90
C GLU A 12 10.30 31.61 -30.36
N ASP A 13 9.82 30.49 -30.90
CA ASP A 13 10.50 29.28 -31.32
C ASP A 13 11.79 29.47 -32.14
N MET A 14 12.70 28.49 -32.01
CA MET A 14 13.41 27.87 -33.15
C MET A 14 14.14 26.61 -32.71
N ALA A 15 13.59 25.45 -33.09
CA ALA A 15 14.20 24.13 -32.96
C ALA A 15 15.53 24.03 -33.72
N PRO A 16 16.58 23.39 -33.18
CA PRO A 16 17.82 23.18 -33.90
C PRO A 16 17.65 22.12 -34.98
N ARG A 17 18.10 22.47 -36.19
CA ARG A 17 18.08 21.67 -37.42
C ARG A 17 18.85 20.36 -37.25
N LYS A 18 18.26 19.29 -37.81
CA LYS A 18 18.81 17.93 -37.91
C LYS A 18 19.99 17.93 -38.89
N GLU A 19 21.21 17.78 -38.39
CA GLU A 19 22.40 17.58 -39.22
C GLU A 19 22.35 16.20 -39.90
N LYS A 20 22.66 16.19 -41.20
CA LYS A 20 22.78 14.99 -42.03
C LYS A 20 24.08 14.29 -41.66
N ASN A 21 23.99 13.08 -41.13
CA ASN A 21 25.16 12.26 -40.87
C ASN A 21 25.60 11.59 -42.18
N ASP A 22 26.78 11.95 -42.65
CA ASP A 22 27.40 11.43 -43.86
C ASP A 22 27.75 9.94 -43.71
N LYS A 23 27.44 9.19 -44.77
CA LYS A 23 27.81 7.79 -44.93
C LYS A 23 29.33 7.68 -45.11
N ASN A 24 30.04 7.29 -44.06
CA ASN A 24 31.24 6.45 -44.23
C ASN A 24 31.53 5.65 -42.94
N SER A 25 31.31 4.34 -42.97
CA SER A 25 31.98 3.41 -42.04
C SER A 25 31.83 1.99 -42.58
N LYS A 26 32.80 1.59 -43.41
CA LYS A 26 33.01 0.20 -43.80
C LYS A 26 33.42 -0.68 -42.60
N ASP A 27 33.80 -0.05 -41.48
CA ASP A 27 34.19 -0.70 -40.20
C ASP A 27 33.04 -1.20 -39.32
N LYS A 28 31.78 -0.79 -39.57
CA LYS A 28 30.64 -1.30 -38.77
C LYS A 28 30.27 -2.76 -39.10
N GLY A 29 30.85 -3.28 -40.20
CA GLY A 29 30.69 -4.65 -40.70
C GLY A 29 31.14 -5.72 -39.71
N GLU A 30 32.36 -5.56 -39.20
CA GLU A 30 33.00 -6.53 -38.32
C GLU A 30 32.45 -6.45 -36.89
N ASP A 31 32.24 -5.23 -36.37
CA ASP A 31 31.68 -4.99 -35.03
C ASP A 31 30.25 -5.56 -34.88
N GLY A 32 29.43 -5.44 -35.92
CA GLY A 32 28.10 -6.06 -35.91
C GLY A 32 28.15 -7.60 -35.95
N ALA A 33 29.12 -8.18 -36.65
CA ALA A 33 29.27 -9.63 -36.76
C ALA A 33 29.78 -10.26 -35.44
N THR A 34 30.73 -9.61 -34.78
CA THR A 34 31.24 -10.02 -33.46
C THR A 34 30.13 -9.97 -32.40
N MET A 35 29.31 -8.91 -32.38
CA MET A 35 28.15 -8.83 -31.48
C MET A 35 27.14 -9.96 -31.73
N ILE A 36 26.89 -10.34 -32.99
CA ILE A 36 26.00 -11.47 -33.31
C ILE A 36 26.59 -12.79 -32.79
N LEU A 37 27.89 -13.01 -32.98
CA LEU A 37 28.56 -14.22 -32.48
C LEU A 37 28.58 -14.29 -30.95
N GLU A 38 28.87 -13.19 -30.27
CA GLU A 38 28.84 -13.10 -28.81
C GLU A 38 27.44 -13.37 -28.26
N TYR A 39 26.42 -12.76 -28.87
CA TYR A 39 25.02 -13.01 -28.51
C TYR A 39 24.61 -14.47 -28.73
N LEU A 40 25.03 -15.08 -29.85
CA LEU A 40 24.74 -16.49 -30.13
C LEU A 40 25.42 -17.42 -29.13
N ARG A 41 26.63 -17.09 -28.66
CA ARG A 41 27.36 -17.85 -27.62
C ARG A 41 26.69 -17.69 -26.25
N ASP A 42 26.47 -16.46 -25.79
CA ASP A 42 25.88 -16.15 -24.49
C ASP A 42 24.49 -16.75 -24.29
N ARG A 43 23.64 -16.71 -25.33
CA ARG A 43 22.30 -17.31 -25.29
C ARG A 43 22.32 -18.83 -25.26
N TYR A 44 23.30 -19.47 -25.90
CA TYR A 44 23.46 -20.92 -25.84
C TYR A 44 23.89 -21.37 -24.44
N TYR A 45 24.78 -20.62 -23.78
CA TYR A 45 25.15 -20.87 -22.37
C TYR A 45 23.94 -20.71 -21.43
N CYS A 46 23.12 -19.68 -21.62
CA CYS A 46 21.91 -19.47 -20.81
C CYS A 46 20.85 -20.58 -21.01
N GLN A 47 20.69 -21.09 -22.24
CA GLN A 47 19.76 -22.20 -22.49
C GLN A 47 20.25 -23.52 -21.90
N PHE A 48 21.55 -23.80 -21.89
CA PHE A 48 22.11 -24.99 -21.26
C PHE A 48 21.89 -24.98 -19.73
N ALA A 49 22.02 -23.81 -19.08
CA ALA A 49 21.72 -23.65 -17.66
C ALA A 49 20.24 -23.93 -17.31
N GLN A 50 19.31 -23.62 -18.22
CA GLN A 50 17.86 -23.92 -18.06
C GLN A 50 17.47 -25.35 -18.50
N GLN A 51 18.22 -25.98 -19.40
CA GLN A 51 17.87 -27.30 -19.99
C GLN A 51 18.02 -28.50 -19.06
N SER A 52 18.66 -28.36 -17.89
CA SER A 52 18.63 -29.40 -16.85
C SER A 52 17.24 -29.65 -16.26
N LYS A 53 16.20 -28.92 -16.71
CA LYS A 53 14.82 -29.17 -16.31
C LYS A 53 13.88 -29.76 -17.36
N GLN A 54 13.96 -29.50 -18.67
CA GLN A 54 13.06 -30.16 -19.65
C GLN A 54 13.64 -30.23 -21.07
N ARG A 55 13.55 -31.44 -21.64
CA ARG A 55 13.38 -31.85 -23.05
C ARG A 55 13.68 -30.80 -24.14
N TRP A 56 14.67 -31.16 -24.98
CA TRP A 56 15.18 -30.44 -26.16
C TRP A 56 14.09 -29.93 -27.10
N GLY A 57 14.20 -28.65 -27.50
CA GLY A 57 13.44 -28.13 -28.63
C GLY A 57 13.27 -26.62 -28.64
N TYR A 58 14.35 -25.83 -28.73
CA TYR A 58 14.22 -24.41 -29.11
C TYR A 58 15.31 -23.98 -30.08
N CYS A 59 15.02 -24.21 -31.36
CA CYS A 59 15.68 -23.58 -32.49
C CYS A 59 15.34 -22.09 -32.56
N PHE A 60 16.25 -21.31 -33.12
CA PHE A 60 16.11 -19.88 -33.36
C PHE A 60 14.91 -19.61 -34.29
N GLN A 61 13.78 -19.15 -33.74
CA GLN A 61 12.60 -18.73 -34.51
C GLN A 61 12.69 -17.24 -34.90
N PRO A 62 12.09 -16.83 -36.04
CA PRO A 62 12.17 -15.47 -36.58
C PRO A 62 11.64 -14.38 -35.61
N GLU A 63 10.74 -14.74 -34.68
CA GLU A 63 10.24 -13.82 -33.64
C GLU A 63 11.32 -13.39 -32.62
N LYS A 64 12.46 -14.07 -32.55
CA LYS A 64 13.60 -13.70 -31.68
C LYS A 64 14.73 -12.99 -32.42
N CYS A 65 14.72 -13.01 -33.76
CA CYS A 65 15.60 -12.18 -34.57
C CYS A 65 15.34 -10.68 -34.32
N THR A 66 14.11 -10.30 -33.98
CA THR A 66 13.72 -8.91 -33.65
C THR A 66 14.57 -8.33 -32.53
N TYR A 67 14.90 -9.07 -31.47
CA TYR A 67 15.74 -8.55 -30.37
C TYR A 67 17.17 -8.20 -30.82
N ILE A 68 17.81 -9.04 -31.64
CA ILE A 68 19.13 -8.73 -32.21
C ILE A 68 19.02 -7.58 -33.22
N CYS A 69 17.97 -7.59 -34.04
CA CYS A 69 17.75 -6.57 -35.07
C CYS A 69 17.40 -5.20 -34.49
N VAL A 70 16.82 -5.14 -33.29
CA VAL A 70 16.55 -3.91 -32.53
C VAL A 70 17.86 -3.31 -32.02
N HIS A 71 18.83 -4.12 -31.59
CA HIS A 71 20.14 -3.63 -31.14
C HIS A 71 21.07 -3.22 -32.30
N ILE A 72 21.04 -3.94 -33.42
CA ILE A 72 21.91 -3.68 -34.58
C ILE A 72 21.26 -2.69 -35.57
N GLY A 73 19.97 -2.40 -35.41
CA GLY A 73 19.24 -1.36 -36.14
C GLY A 73 18.82 -1.71 -37.56
N GLN A 74 19.19 -2.88 -38.12
CA GLN A 74 18.79 -3.31 -39.47
C GLN A 74 18.64 -4.84 -39.62
N ILE A 75 17.43 -5.31 -39.91
CA ILE A 75 17.11 -6.74 -40.15
C ILE A 75 17.85 -7.26 -41.39
N ALA A 76 17.85 -6.49 -42.48
CA ALA A 76 18.49 -6.87 -43.73
C ALA A 76 20.02 -7.05 -43.59
N TYR A 77 20.65 -6.20 -42.78
CA TYR A 77 22.07 -6.29 -42.47
C TYR A 77 22.40 -7.56 -41.69
N THR A 78 21.60 -7.86 -40.64
CA THR A 78 21.79 -9.05 -39.80
C THR A 78 21.66 -10.34 -40.60
N VAL A 79 20.69 -10.42 -41.51
CA VAL A 79 20.52 -11.58 -42.40
C VAL A 79 21.69 -11.73 -43.38
N LYS A 80 22.19 -10.61 -43.93
CA LYS A 80 23.36 -10.62 -44.81
C LYS A 80 24.63 -11.06 -44.06
N ALA A 81 24.85 -10.51 -42.86
CA ALA A 81 25.97 -10.85 -42.02
C ALA A 81 25.94 -12.34 -41.59
N LEU A 82 24.77 -12.89 -41.26
CA LEU A 82 24.61 -14.32 -40.97
C LEU A 82 24.95 -15.22 -42.16
N LYS A 83 24.54 -14.81 -43.36
CA LYS A 83 24.88 -15.54 -44.59
C LYS A 83 26.37 -15.49 -44.88
N GLU A 84 26.99 -14.32 -44.72
CA GLU A 84 28.43 -14.11 -44.91
C GLU A 84 29.27 -14.87 -43.86
N MET A 85 28.86 -14.84 -42.59
CA MET A 85 29.46 -15.64 -41.51
C MET A 85 29.32 -17.14 -41.75
N HIS A 86 28.23 -17.58 -42.37
CA HIS A 86 28.05 -18.98 -42.76
C HIS A 86 28.97 -19.38 -43.91
N GLU A 87 29.13 -18.51 -44.91
CA GLU A 87 30.08 -18.69 -46.01
C GLU A 87 31.54 -18.71 -45.51
N ARG A 88 31.86 -17.90 -44.49
CA ARG A 88 33.15 -17.91 -43.77
C ARG A 88 33.33 -19.08 -42.79
N LYS A 89 32.32 -19.93 -42.62
CA LYS A 89 32.28 -21.06 -41.66
C LYS A 89 32.45 -20.65 -40.20
N GLU A 90 32.14 -19.41 -39.84
CA GLU A 90 32.15 -18.93 -38.44
C GLU A 90 30.88 -19.38 -37.69
N VAL A 91 29.79 -19.62 -38.44
CA VAL A 91 28.52 -20.16 -37.95
C VAL A 91 28.05 -21.33 -38.83
N GLN A 92 27.40 -22.31 -38.22
CA GLN A 92 26.80 -23.42 -38.94
C GLN A 92 25.31 -23.15 -39.15
N GLY A 93 24.87 -23.23 -40.40
CA GLY A 93 23.47 -23.13 -40.80
C GLY A 93 22.86 -24.52 -40.97
N ARG A 94 21.76 -24.81 -40.30
CA ARG A 94 20.94 -26.02 -40.52
C ARG A 94 19.59 -25.64 -41.11
N ILE A 95 19.18 -26.37 -42.15
CA ILE A 95 17.86 -26.19 -42.77
C ILE A 95 16.83 -26.84 -41.85
N ALA A 96 15.88 -26.04 -41.36
CA ALA A 96 14.74 -26.47 -40.57
C ALA A 96 13.45 -26.13 -41.34
N GLY A 97 12.96 -27.09 -42.12
CA GLY A 97 11.79 -26.89 -42.99
C GLY A 97 12.06 -25.87 -44.10
N LYS A 98 11.36 -24.73 -44.08
CA LYS A 98 11.48 -23.65 -45.08
C LYS A 98 12.51 -22.57 -44.71
N GLN A 99 13.17 -22.67 -43.56
CA GLN A 99 14.08 -21.65 -43.03
C GLN A 99 15.46 -22.23 -42.69
N ILE A 100 16.49 -21.39 -42.70
CA ILE A 100 17.84 -21.74 -42.26
C ILE A 100 18.05 -21.18 -40.85
N VAL A 101 18.44 -22.04 -39.93
CA VAL A 101 18.76 -21.71 -38.53
C VAL A 101 20.28 -21.68 -38.39
N TYR A 102 20.82 -20.52 -38.02
CA TYR A 102 22.25 -20.36 -37.77
C TYR A 102 22.58 -20.59 -36.30
N HIS A 103 23.66 -21.30 -36.03
CA HIS A 103 24.20 -21.51 -34.69
C HIS A 103 25.72 -21.31 -34.69
N ALA A 104 26.26 -20.84 -33.57
CA ALA A 104 27.71 -20.74 -33.40
C ALA A 104 28.34 -22.14 -33.44
N LEU A 105 29.57 -22.22 -33.96
CA LEU A 105 30.35 -23.46 -33.89
C LEU A 105 30.62 -23.81 -32.43
N GLN A 106 30.35 -25.06 -32.09
CA GLN A 106 30.72 -25.65 -30.81
C GLN A 106 31.97 -26.47 -31.03
N ASP A 107 33.11 -25.96 -30.56
CA ASP A 107 34.28 -26.82 -30.41
C ASP A 107 33.96 -27.81 -29.29
N VAL A 108 33.93 -29.11 -29.60
CA VAL A 108 33.87 -30.13 -28.56
C VAL A 108 35.20 -30.02 -27.82
N PRO A 109 35.22 -29.60 -26.55
CA PRO A 109 36.48 -29.54 -25.82
C PRO A 109 37.00 -30.97 -25.73
N SER A 110 38.18 -31.21 -26.31
CA SER A 110 38.86 -32.50 -26.35
C SER A 110 39.12 -33.09 -24.96
N ASP A 111 38.96 -32.27 -23.91
CA ASP A 111 39.44 -32.57 -22.56
C ASP A 111 38.31 -32.73 -21.53
N SER A 112 37.05 -32.79 -21.94
CA SER A 112 35.94 -33.09 -21.01
C SER A 112 35.89 -34.59 -20.65
N THR A 113 36.90 -35.03 -19.92
CA THR A 113 36.97 -36.39 -19.39
C THR A 113 35.77 -36.61 -18.46
N SER A 114 35.06 -37.74 -18.60
CA SER A 114 33.89 -38.08 -17.79
C SER A 114 34.07 -37.85 -16.28
N ALA A 115 35.30 -37.98 -15.77
CA ALA A 115 35.67 -37.68 -14.39
C ALA A 115 35.52 -36.20 -13.99
N GLN A 116 35.88 -35.26 -14.86
CA GLN A 116 35.73 -33.82 -14.58
C GLN A 116 34.26 -33.40 -14.53
N LEU A 117 33.43 -33.97 -15.42
CA LEU A 117 31.98 -33.76 -15.38
C LEU A 117 31.36 -34.31 -14.10
N ALA A 118 31.81 -35.48 -13.63
CA ALA A 118 31.37 -36.04 -12.35
C ALA A 118 31.77 -35.16 -11.17
N ALA A 119 33.01 -34.63 -11.16
CA ALA A 119 33.47 -33.71 -10.12
C ALA A 119 32.65 -32.41 -10.09
N LEU A 120 32.40 -31.80 -11.25
CA LEU A 120 31.53 -30.62 -11.37
C LEU A 120 30.09 -30.92 -10.92
N HIS A 121 29.58 -32.11 -11.21
CA HIS A 121 28.27 -32.53 -10.72
C HIS A 121 28.22 -32.62 -9.20
N CYS A 122 29.25 -33.18 -8.55
CA CYS A 122 29.36 -33.22 -7.09
C CYS A 122 29.41 -31.82 -6.49
N GLU A 123 30.24 -30.93 -7.03
CA GLU A 123 30.33 -29.54 -6.58
C GLU A 123 28.99 -28.81 -6.72
N LEU A 124 28.29 -29.04 -7.82
CA LEU A 124 26.98 -28.45 -8.07
C LEU A 124 25.93 -28.98 -7.07
N THR A 125 25.97 -30.27 -6.73
CA THR A 125 25.09 -30.83 -5.68
C THR A 125 25.39 -30.23 -4.31
N ASP A 126 26.66 -30.06 -3.97
CA ASP A 126 27.09 -29.49 -2.69
C ASP A 126 26.68 -28.03 -2.58
N LEU A 127 26.90 -27.23 -3.63
CA LEU A 127 26.48 -25.84 -3.69
C LEU A 127 24.95 -25.71 -3.59
N ARG A 128 24.19 -26.60 -4.24
CA ARG A 128 22.73 -26.63 -4.11
C ARG A 128 22.29 -26.94 -2.68
N ALA A 129 22.96 -27.87 -2.01
CA ALA A 129 22.68 -28.20 -0.62
C ALA A 129 22.99 -27.02 0.31
N GLN A 130 24.12 -26.33 0.11
CA GLN A 130 24.49 -25.13 0.86
C GLN A 130 23.51 -23.97 0.64
N ILE A 131 23.04 -23.77 -0.60
CA ILE A 131 21.99 -22.77 -0.89
C ILE A 131 20.70 -23.11 -0.15
N ALA A 132 20.31 -24.39 -0.14
CA ALA A 132 19.11 -24.83 0.55
C ALA A 132 19.21 -24.62 2.07
N SER A 133 20.34 -25.00 2.69
CA SER A 133 20.57 -24.82 4.13
C SER A 133 20.61 -23.34 4.51
N THR A 134 21.33 -22.52 3.75
CA THR A 134 21.45 -21.07 4.01
C THR A 134 20.09 -20.38 3.89
N LYS A 135 19.26 -20.75 2.92
CA LYS A 135 17.89 -20.24 2.79
C LYS A 135 16.98 -20.66 3.95
N GLN A 136 17.18 -21.85 4.50
CA GLN A 136 16.43 -22.27 5.69
C GLN A 136 16.85 -21.46 6.92
N TYR A 137 18.16 -21.24 7.09
CA TYR A 137 18.71 -20.42 8.16
C TYR A 137 18.27 -18.94 8.07
N GLU A 138 18.26 -18.37 6.86
CA GLU A 138 17.73 -17.02 6.62
C GLU A 138 16.27 -16.91 7.04
N LYS A 139 15.44 -17.93 6.73
CA LYS A 139 14.04 -17.96 7.12
C LYS A 139 13.86 -18.03 8.64
N SER A 140 14.66 -18.84 9.34
CA SER A 140 14.59 -18.91 10.81
C SER A 140 15.00 -17.58 11.44
N LEU A 141 16.11 -16.97 10.99
CA LEU A 141 16.55 -15.67 11.48
C LEU A 141 15.52 -14.56 11.23
N ARG A 142 14.86 -14.57 10.07
CA ARG A 142 13.77 -13.63 9.80
C ARG A 142 12.59 -13.82 10.73
N ALA A 143 12.22 -15.07 11.05
CA ALA A 143 11.16 -15.35 12.01
C ALA A 143 11.54 -14.87 13.42
N GLU A 144 12.77 -15.13 13.86
CA GLU A 144 13.30 -14.67 15.15
C GLU A 144 13.32 -13.14 15.24
N LEU A 145 13.81 -12.47 14.18
CA LEU A 145 13.80 -11.02 14.09
C LEU A 145 12.38 -10.45 14.12
N ALA A 146 11.43 -11.08 13.43
CA ALA A 146 10.02 -10.67 13.46
C ALA A 146 9.46 -10.75 14.89
N THR A 147 9.72 -11.85 15.62
CA THR A 147 9.32 -11.98 17.02
C THR A 147 9.99 -10.95 17.93
N LEU A 148 11.28 -10.69 17.77
CA LEU A 148 12.00 -9.67 18.54
C LEU A 148 11.49 -8.25 18.25
N SER A 149 11.22 -7.94 16.98
CA SER A 149 10.73 -6.63 16.56
C SER A 149 9.27 -6.37 16.94
N ALA A 150 8.48 -7.42 17.20
CA ALA A 150 7.14 -7.29 17.75
C ALA A 150 7.16 -6.79 19.20
N HIS A 151 8.29 -6.93 19.92
CA HIS A 151 8.43 -6.35 21.25
C HIS A 151 8.75 -4.86 21.17
N VAL A 152 7.98 -4.05 21.90
CA VAL A 152 8.27 -2.63 22.07
C VAL A 152 9.64 -2.50 22.75
N PRO A 153 10.58 -1.69 22.21
CA PRO A 153 11.88 -1.48 22.83
C PRO A 153 11.72 -1.01 24.28
N THR A 154 12.55 -1.52 25.20
CA THR A 154 12.44 -1.23 26.65
C THR A 154 12.45 0.27 26.96
N GLY A 155 13.17 1.09 26.19
CA GLY A 155 13.14 2.55 26.31
C GLY A 155 11.75 3.15 26.01
N LYS A 156 11.11 2.71 24.92
CA LYS A 156 9.74 3.12 24.57
C LYS A 156 8.71 2.62 25.56
N LEU A 157 8.90 1.40 26.09
CA LEU A 157 8.04 0.88 27.15
C LEU A 157 8.11 1.74 28.42
N ARG A 158 9.31 2.19 28.81
CA ARG A 158 9.49 3.09 29.96
C ARG A 158 8.82 4.45 29.74
N GLU A 159 8.94 5.03 28.55
CA GLU A 159 8.23 6.26 28.18
C GLU A 159 6.71 6.08 28.28
N MET A 160 6.17 4.97 27.78
CA MET A 160 4.74 4.66 27.86
C MET A 160 4.27 4.50 29.30
N VAL A 161 5.02 3.78 30.14
CA VAL A 161 4.70 3.60 31.56
C VAL A 161 4.67 4.95 32.27
N SER A 162 5.72 5.77 32.11
CA SER A 162 5.79 7.10 32.72
C SER A 162 4.59 7.97 32.31
N ARG A 163 4.22 7.97 31.03
CA ARG A 163 3.04 8.70 30.54
C ARG A 163 1.75 8.18 31.18
N LEU A 164 1.55 6.87 31.25
CA LEU A 164 0.37 6.26 31.87
C LEU A 164 0.29 6.55 33.37
N GLU A 165 1.43 6.61 34.06
CA GLU A 165 1.48 7.01 35.47
C GLU A 165 1.08 8.47 35.66
N MET A 166 1.55 9.36 34.79
CA MET A 166 1.13 10.77 34.79
C MET A 166 -0.37 10.92 34.52
N GLU A 167 -0.91 10.25 33.50
CA GLU A 167 -2.33 10.26 33.17
C GLU A 167 -3.19 9.71 34.32
N ARG A 168 -2.73 8.63 34.97
CA ARG A 168 -3.37 8.06 36.16
C ARG A 168 -3.43 9.09 37.28
N GLU A 169 -2.31 9.75 37.57
CA GLU A 169 -2.24 10.74 38.64
C GLU A 169 -3.13 11.95 38.33
N GLU A 170 -3.15 12.42 37.07
CA GLU A 170 -4.06 13.47 36.63
C GLU A 170 -5.53 13.08 36.85
N VAL A 171 -5.94 11.89 36.42
CA VAL A 171 -7.32 11.40 36.60
C VAL A 171 -7.66 11.28 38.08
N LEU A 172 -6.75 10.76 38.90
CA LEU A 172 -6.97 10.66 40.34
C LEU A 172 -7.06 12.03 41.01
N SER A 173 -6.24 13.00 40.61
CA SER A 173 -6.30 14.36 41.10
C SER A 173 -7.67 14.99 40.81
N ARG A 174 -8.22 14.76 39.61
CA ARG A 174 -9.55 15.24 39.18
C ARG A 174 -10.69 14.54 39.93
N LEU A 175 -10.53 13.26 40.25
CA LEU A 175 -11.51 12.49 41.02
C LEU A 175 -11.44 12.78 42.53
N SER A 176 -10.29 13.20 43.05
CA SER A 176 -10.09 13.45 44.48
C SER A 176 -11.08 14.48 45.09
N PRO A 177 -11.37 15.66 44.49
CA PRO A 177 -12.35 16.58 45.06
C PRO A 177 -13.79 16.06 44.99
N LEU A 178 -14.10 15.18 44.02
CA LEU A 178 -15.42 14.56 43.86
C LEU A 178 -15.64 13.45 44.90
N ARG A 179 -14.58 12.75 45.30
CA ARG A 179 -14.64 11.68 46.33
C ARG A 179 -14.54 12.22 47.75
N ASN A 180 -13.75 13.28 47.96
CA ASN A 180 -13.49 13.84 49.28
C ASN A 180 -14.59 14.78 49.78
N GLY A 181 -15.75 14.83 49.10
CA GLY A 181 -16.92 15.63 49.51
C GLY A 181 -16.71 17.15 49.49
N ARG A 182 -15.60 17.64 48.89
CA ARG A 182 -15.33 19.08 48.76
C ARG A 182 -16.27 19.75 47.75
N VAL A 183 -16.80 18.98 46.81
CA VAL A 183 -17.93 19.35 45.97
C VAL A 183 -19.17 18.65 46.55
N ALA A 184 -20.23 19.40 46.85
CA ALA A 184 -21.49 18.89 47.39
C ALA A 184 -22.31 18.05 46.37
N THR A 185 -21.63 17.38 45.44
CA THR A 185 -22.25 16.51 44.45
C THR A 185 -22.20 15.09 44.99
N ARG A 186 -23.29 14.68 45.66
CA ARG A 186 -23.53 13.27 45.96
C ARG A 186 -23.39 12.47 44.66
N VAL A 187 -22.57 11.44 44.67
CA VAL A 187 -22.49 10.49 43.54
C VAL A 187 -23.83 9.76 43.49
N VAL A 188 -24.64 10.08 42.48
CA VAL A 188 -25.93 9.42 42.24
C VAL A 188 -25.68 8.28 41.25
N SER A 189 -26.13 7.08 41.59
CA SER A 189 -26.06 5.94 40.67
C SER A 189 -27.03 6.14 39.50
N ALA A 190 -26.74 5.54 38.34
CA ALA A 190 -27.65 5.57 37.19
C ALA A 190 -29.05 5.06 37.56
N VAL A 191 -29.13 4.04 38.43
CA VAL A 191 -30.39 3.48 38.92
C VAL A 191 -31.18 4.51 39.73
N GLU A 192 -30.54 5.17 40.72
CA GLU A 192 -31.19 6.21 41.50
C GLU A 192 -31.64 7.40 40.63
N GLN A 193 -30.83 7.76 39.63
CA GLN A 193 -31.17 8.83 38.69
C GLN A 193 -32.40 8.48 37.86
N ASP A 194 -32.47 7.25 37.35
CA ASP A 194 -33.60 6.77 36.56
C ASP A 194 -34.88 6.67 37.40
N THR A 195 -34.79 6.23 38.66
CA THR A 195 -35.95 6.22 39.57
C THR A 195 -36.49 7.61 39.81
N VAL A 196 -35.61 8.58 40.14
CA VAL A 196 -36.02 9.97 40.40
C VAL A 196 -36.60 10.61 39.14
N ASN A 197 -36.00 10.37 37.98
CA ASN A 197 -36.51 10.85 36.69
C ASN A 197 -37.88 10.26 36.35
N GLY A 198 -38.10 8.97 36.65
CA GLY A 198 -39.37 8.30 36.49
C GLY A 198 -40.46 8.92 37.37
N GLU A 199 -40.17 9.09 38.67
CA GLU A 199 -41.08 9.72 39.62
C GLU A 199 -41.41 11.16 39.23
N TRP A 200 -40.39 11.95 38.85
CA TRP A 200 -40.58 13.32 38.37
C TRP A 200 -41.51 13.38 37.17
N ARG A 201 -41.35 12.47 36.20
CA ARG A 201 -42.23 12.40 35.01
C ARG A 201 -43.68 12.13 35.40
N VAL A 202 -43.91 11.21 36.35
CA VAL A 202 -45.24 10.90 36.86
C VAL A 202 -45.86 12.11 37.55
N TRP A 203 -45.14 12.73 38.49
CA TRP A 203 -45.65 13.90 39.23
C TRP A 203 -45.90 15.09 38.32
N LYS A 204 -45.00 15.35 37.37
CA LYS A 204 -45.19 16.39 36.36
C LYS A 204 -46.46 16.14 35.54
N GLY A 205 -46.69 14.91 35.08
CA GLY A 205 -47.92 14.54 34.38
C GLY A 205 -49.18 14.77 35.23
N ARG A 206 -49.15 14.37 36.50
CA ARG A 206 -50.26 14.57 37.44
C ARG A 206 -50.58 16.04 37.67
N VAL A 207 -49.57 16.89 37.84
CA VAL A 207 -49.77 18.34 38.01
C VAL A 207 -50.44 18.94 36.77
N VAL A 208 -49.99 18.57 35.56
CA VAL A 208 -50.60 19.06 34.31
C VAL A 208 -52.07 18.66 34.21
N VAL A 209 -52.40 17.40 34.49
CA VAL A 209 -53.79 16.92 34.44
C VAL A 209 -54.64 17.60 35.51
N ARG A 210 -54.14 17.75 36.74
CA ARG A 210 -54.86 18.43 37.83
C ARG A 210 -55.12 19.90 37.51
N LYS A 211 -54.14 20.60 36.95
CA LYS A 211 -54.31 21.99 36.49
C LYS A 211 -55.40 22.10 35.43
N ARG A 212 -55.39 21.21 34.44
CA ARG A 212 -56.44 21.16 33.41
C ARG A 212 -57.82 20.94 34.02
N ILE A 213 -57.97 19.91 34.86
CA ILE A 213 -59.26 19.62 35.51
C ILE A 213 -59.74 20.82 36.35
N CYS A 214 -58.83 21.44 37.10
CA CYS A 214 -59.15 22.60 37.92
C CYS A 214 -59.61 23.78 37.08
N LYS A 215 -58.92 24.06 35.97
CA LYS A 215 -59.30 25.10 35.01
C LYS A 215 -60.64 24.80 34.33
N ASP A 216 -60.84 23.60 33.81
CA ASP A 216 -62.09 23.18 33.15
C ASP A 216 -63.29 23.28 34.12
N MET A 217 -63.09 22.93 35.38
CA MET A 217 -64.13 23.04 36.42
C MET A 217 -64.40 24.51 36.77
N TRP A 218 -63.35 25.32 36.88
CA TRP A 218 -63.44 26.75 37.16
C TRP A 218 -64.24 27.49 36.08
N GLU A 219 -63.94 27.23 34.80
CA GLU A 219 -64.64 27.84 33.66
C GLU A 219 -66.14 27.51 33.68
N LYS A 220 -66.50 26.25 33.93
CA LYS A 220 -67.92 25.86 34.03
C LYS A 220 -68.63 26.52 35.22
N CYS A 221 -67.95 26.65 36.35
CA CYS A 221 -68.52 27.29 37.53
C CYS A 221 -68.68 28.79 37.31
N SER A 222 -67.72 29.46 36.67
CA SER A 222 -67.77 30.91 36.43
C SER A 222 -68.81 31.29 35.36
N GLU A 223 -69.01 30.46 34.34
CA GLU A 223 -70.09 30.64 33.33
C GLU A 223 -71.50 30.58 33.92
N ALA A 224 -71.69 29.83 35.03
CA ALA A 224 -72.97 29.69 35.69
C ALA A 224 -73.28 30.84 36.69
N LEU A 225 -72.36 31.78 36.89
CA LEU A 225 -72.52 32.89 37.85
C LEU A 225 -73.22 34.11 37.22
N PRO A 226 -74.03 34.86 37.99
CA PRO A 226 -74.67 36.10 37.53
C PRO A 226 -73.65 37.18 37.09
N GLU A 227 -74.04 38.01 36.12
CA GLU A 227 -73.24 39.14 35.64
C GLU A 227 -72.90 40.09 36.82
N GLY A 228 -71.60 40.24 37.11
CA GLY A 228 -71.08 41.02 38.25
C GLY A 228 -70.17 40.24 39.20
N PHE A 229 -70.27 38.91 39.26
CA PHE A 229 -69.35 38.04 40.03
C PHE A 229 -68.21 37.45 39.18
N GLN A 230 -68.11 37.86 37.92
CA GLN A 230 -67.15 37.36 36.92
C GLN A 230 -65.74 37.93 37.08
N ARG A 231 -65.45 38.66 38.18
CA ARG A 231 -64.10 39.16 38.45
C ARG A 231 -63.25 37.99 38.97
N THR A 232 -62.69 37.26 38.01
CA THR A 232 -62.15 35.90 38.13
C THR A 232 -61.07 35.75 39.19
N GLU A 233 -60.18 36.74 39.34
CA GLU A 233 -59.04 36.66 40.27
C GLU A 233 -59.45 36.89 41.72
N GLU A 234 -60.30 37.89 42.00
CA GLU A 234 -60.75 38.19 43.36
C GLU A 234 -61.57 37.03 43.95
N LEU A 235 -62.37 36.35 43.12
CA LEU A 235 -63.13 35.16 43.53
C LEU A 235 -62.21 33.95 43.78
N TRP A 236 -61.19 33.77 42.95
CA TRP A 236 -60.19 32.70 43.09
C TRP A 236 -59.42 32.84 44.42
N GLU A 237 -58.97 34.05 44.73
CA GLU A 237 -58.31 34.38 46.01
C GLU A 237 -59.26 34.25 47.21
N THR A 238 -60.53 34.67 47.07
CA THR A 238 -61.54 34.55 48.14
C THR A 238 -61.84 33.09 48.50
N LEU A 239 -61.75 32.18 47.52
CA LEU A 239 -61.91 30.74 47.74
C LEU A 239 -60.66 30.07 48.32
N GLY A 240 -59.60 30.85 48.60
CA GLY A 240 -58.34 30.37 49.16
C GLY A 240 -57.53 29.53 48.18
N LEU A 241 -57.70 29.76 46.87
CA LEU A 241 -56.93 29.07 45.84
C LEU A 241 -55.69 29.90 45.49
N ASP A 242 -54.51 29.29 45.67
CA ASP A 242 -53.23 29.92 45.37
C ASP A 242 -52.64 29.45 44.03
N GLY A 243 -52.03 30.37 43.29
CA GLY A 243 -51.36 30.13 42.02
C GLY A 243 -52.16 30.57 40.78
N MET A 244 -51.47 30.70 39.64
CA MET A 244 -52.08 31.09 38.37
C MET A 244 -52.83 29.91 37.73
N LEU A 245 -54.05 30.18 37.23
CA LEU A 245 -54.86 29.27 36.39
C LEU A 245 -54.09 28.74 35.18
#